data_AF-A0A7W1KTR7-F1
#
_entry.id   AF-A0A7W1KTR7-F1
#
_cell.length_a   1.000
_cell.length_b   1.000
_cell.length_c   1.000
_cell.angle_alpha   90.00
_cell.angle_beta   90.00
_cell.angle_gamma   90.00
#
_symmetry.space_group_name_H-M   'P 1'
#
loop_
_entity.id
_entity.type
_entity.pdbx_description
1 polymer ?
#
loop_
_entity_poly.entity_id
_entity_poly.type
_entity_poly.pdbx_seq_one_letter_code
_entity_poly.pdbx_strand_id
1 'polypeptide(L)'
;GLHVVADTDDGAIVGESTSSDGYGIRGTSPYIGVTAVGGEIGVYTVSDYGAAVHALTYDGTALHAQTAVPQGTALLVEGVATFTRSGTVIVAAGARTARVAVAPISPDTLVLATPQRRLAGTHIEAAVPDDANDGFTVHLNRRAPQDMPVAWFLLG
;
A
#
# COMPACT_ATOMS: atom_id res chain seq x y z
N GLY A 1 -26.34 16.13 -21.25
CA GLY A 1 -25.57 14.90 -21.03
C GLY A 1 -25.42 14.21 -22.36
N LEU A 2 -24.22 13.78 -22.70
CA LEU A 2 -24.00 12.84 -23.78
C LEU A 2 -24.42 11.46 -23.26
N HIS A 3 -25.38 10.82 -23.94
CA HIS A 3 -25.77 9.43 -23.65
C HIS A 3 -25.34 8.60 -24.86
N VAL A 4 -24.33 7.76 -24.69
CA VAL A 4 -23.86 6.82 -25.71
C VAL A 4 -24.25 5.43 -25.28
N VAL A 5 -24.90 4.70 -26.18
CA VAL A 5 -25.17 3.27 -26.05
C VAL A 5 -24.59 2.64 -27.31
N ALA A 6 -23.73 1.64 -27.13
CA ALA A 6 -23.31 0.78 -28.22
C ALA A 6 -23.80 -0.65 -27.93
N ASP A 7 -24.27 -1.31 -28.97
CA ASP A 7 -24.76 -2.69 -28.97
C ASP A 7 -23.86 -3.57 -29.86
N THR A 8 -22.57 -3.23 -29.88
CA THR A 8 -21.55 -3.90 -30.68
C THR A 8 -20.56 -4.61 -29.77
N ASP A 9 -19.92 -5.66 -30.28
CA ASP A 9 -18.81 -6.35 -29.60
C ASP A 9 -17.53 -5.46 -29.50
N ASP A 10 -17.52 -4.29 -30.17
CA ASP A 10 -16.44 -3.31 -30.19
C ASP A 10 -16.63 -2.13 -29.22
N GLY A 11 -15.64 -1.23 -29.14
CA GLY A 11 -15.64 -0.08 -28.23
C GLY A 11 -16.71 0.97 -28.53
N ALA A 12 -17.55 1.26 -27.53
CA ALA A 12 -18.62 2.26 -27.62
C ALA A 12 -18.13 3.72 -27.72
N ILE A 13 -16.98 4.02 -27.09
CA ILE A 13 -16.37 5.34 -27.00
C ILE A 13 -14.85 5.17 -27.00
N VAL A 14 -14.15 5.92 -27.86
CA VAL A 14 -12.68 6.01 -27.86
C VAL A 14 -12.29 7.48 -27.73
N GLY A 15 -11.44 7.80 -26.75
CA GLY A 15 -10.83 9.11 -26.61
C GLY A 15 -9.32 8.99 -26.67
N GLU A 16 -8.73 9.54 -27.72
CA GLU A 16 -7.30 9.52 -27.98
C GLU A 16 -6.75 10.95 -27.90
N SER A 17 -5.61 11.12 -27.24
CA SER A 17 -4.85 12.36 -27.26
C SER A 17 -3.43 12.06 -27.72
N THR A 18 -2.99 12.72 -28.78
CA THR A 18 -1.61 12.65 -29.28
C THR A 18 -0.71 13.74 -28.70
N SER A 19 -1.25 14.56 -27.78
CA SER A 19 -0.50 15.60 -27.07
C SER A 19 0.31 15.02 -25.93
N SER A 20 1.52 15.55 -25.71
CA SER A 20 2.38 15.24 -24.54
C SER A 20 1.77 15.66 -23.20
N ASP A 21 0.86 16.64 -23.22
CA ASP A 21 0.34 17.31 -22.01
C ASP A 21 -1.20 17.32 -21.96
N GLY A 22 -1.86 16.62 -22.89
CA GLY A 22 -3.31 16.55 -23.02
C GLY A 22 -3.94 15.32 -22.37
N TYR A 23 -5.24 15.38 -22.11
CA TYR A 23 -6.03 14.23 -21.65
C TYR A 23 -6.78 13.61 -22.83
N GLY A 24 -6.78 12.28 -22.96
CA GLY A 24 -7.66 11.57 -23.90
C GLY A 24 -9.12 11.67 -23.49
N ILE A 25 -9.43 11.31 -22.24
CA ILE A 25 -10.77 11.41 -21.63
C ILE A 25 -10.63 11.98 -20.21
N ARG A 26 -11.48 12.94 -19.86
CA ARG A 26 -11.57 13.50 -18.50
C ARG A 26 -13.03 13.56 -18.05
N GLY A 27 -13.34 12.87 -16.95
CA GLY A 27 -14.62 12.94 -16.25
C GLY A 27 -14.51 13.74 -14.95
N THR A 28 -15.57 14.41 -14.53
CA THR A 28 -15.67 15.03 -13.19
C THR A 28 -17.10 14.86 -12.70
N SER A 29 -17.25 14.33 -11.49
CA SER A 29 -18.54 14.06 -10.87
C SER A 29 -18.41 14.19 -9.35
N PRO A 30 -19.40 14.76 -8.65
CA PRO A 30 -19.41 14.79 -7.18
C PRO A 30 -19.71 13.43 -6.54
N TYR A 31 -20.15 12.44 -7.34
CA TYR A 31 -20.45 11.09 -6.88
C TYR A 31 -19.57 10.09 -7.64
N ILE A 32 -20.17 9.31 -8.53
CA ILE A 32 -19.44 8.34 -9.35
C ILE A 32 -18.96 9.05 -10.62
N GLY A 33 -17.64 9.10 -10.80
CA GLY A 33 -17.01 9.61 -12.02
C GLY A 33 -17.05 8.62 -13.17
N VAL A 34 -16.78 7.34 -12.88
CA VAL A 34 -16.76 6.22 -13.83
C VAL A 34 -17.27 4.95 -13.13
N THR A 35 -18.13 4.21 -13.80
CA THR A 35 -18.47 2.82 -13.47
C THR A 35 -18.09 1.95 -14.65
N ALA A 36 -17.35 0.87 -14.40
CA ALA A 36 -17.00 -0.10 -15.42
C ALA A 36 -17.30 -1.51 -14.92
N VAL A 37 -17.89 -2.33 -15.78
CA VAL A 37 -18.25 -3.71 -15.52
C VAL A 37 -17.77 -4.53 -16.71
N GLY A 38 -17.02 -5.60 -16.46
CA GLY A 38 -16.54 -6.52 -17.49
C GLY A 38 -16.67 -7.95 -17.01
N GLY A 39 -16.87 -8.89 -17.93
CA GLY A 39 -16.95 -10.31 -17.61
C GLY A 39 -15.61 -10.91 -17.19
N GLU A 40 -14.51 -10.36 -17.70
CA GLU A 40 -13.13 -10.75 -17.38
C GLU A 40 -12.36 -9.59 -16.74
N ILE A 41 -12.29 -8.44 -17.42
CA ILE A 41 -11.63 -7.23 -16.93
C ILE A 41 -12.60 -6.05 -17.00
N GLY A 42 -12.87 -5.40 -15.87
CA GLY A 42 -13.67 -4.17 -15.84
C GLY A 42 -12.87 -2.93 -16.25
N VAL A 43 -11.62 -2.81 -15.78
CA VAL A 43 -10.72 -1.69 -16.09
C VAL A 43 -9.32 -2.25 -16.36
N TYR A 44 -8.72 -1.86 -17.48
CA TYR A 44 -7.35 -2.18 -17.86
C TYR A 44 -6.57 -0.89 -18.07
N THR A 45 -5.38 -0.78 -17.49
CA THR A 45 -4.54 0.42 -17.58
C THR A 45 -3.09 0.03 -17.82
N VAL A 46 -2.40 0.74 -18.70
CA VAL A 46 -0.96 0.58 -18.98
C VAL A 46 -0.32 1.97 -19.01
N SER A 47 0.90 2.07 -18.49
CA SER A 47 1.74 3.25 -18.61
C SER A 47 3.18 2.82 -18.85
N ASP A 48 3.86 3.45 -19.79
CA ASP A 48 5.25 3.12 -20.14
C ASP A 48 6.26 3.68 -19.13
N TYR A 49 5.92 4.76 -18.42
CA TYR A 49 6.86 5.52 -17.60
C TYR A 49 6.32 5.97 -16.24
N GLY A 50 4.99 6.10 -16.10
CA GLY A 50 4.35 6.73 -14.94
C GLY A 50 3.45 5.80 -14.15
N ALA A 51 2.58 6.40 -13.35
CA ALA A 51 1.52 5.67 -12.67
C ALA A 51 0.39 5.37 -13.67
N ALA A 52 0.15 4.10 -13.97
CA ALA A 52 -1.03 3.69 -14.74
C ALA A 52 -2.35 3.99 -13.98
N VAL A 53 -2.29 3.98 -12.64
CA VAL A 53 -3.37 4.39 -11.75
C VAL A 53 -2.80 5.31 -10.67
N HIS A 54 -3.39 6.49 -10.51
CA HIS A 54 -3.12 7.39 -9.39
C HIS A 54 -4.45 7.72 -8.71
N ALA A 55 -4.60 7.30 -7.45
CA ALA A 55 -5.79 7.53 -6.66
C ALA A 55 -5.43 8.36 -5.43
N LEU A 56 -6.17 9.46 -5.23
CA LEU A 56 -6.02 10.35 -4.09
C LEU A 56 -7.40 10.66 -3.54
N THR A 57 -7.51 10.62 -2.21
CA THR A 57 -8.66 11.09 -1.46
C THR A 57 -8.14 11.81 -0.22
N TYR A 58 -8.90 12.78 0.28
CA TYR A 58 -8.48 13.56 1.45
C TYR A 58 -8.71 12.80 2.76
N ASP A 59 -9.88 12.18 2.92
CA ASP A 59 -10.33 11.62 4.20
C ASP A 59 -10.94 10.21 4.07
N GLY A 60 -10.59 9.46 3.01
CA GLY A 60 -11.24 8.17 2.73
C GLY A 60 -10.30 7.07 2.22
N THR A 61 -10.91 6.04 1.66
CA THR A 61 -10.18 4.94 1.02
C THR A 61 -9.92 5.27 -0.44
N ALA A 62 -8.66 5.49 -0.80
CA ALA A 62 -8.26 5.76 -2.19
C ALA A 62 -8.45 4.53 -3.10
N LEU A 63 -8.25 3.32 -2.55
CA LEU A 63 -8.40 2.05 -3.25
C LEU A 63 -9.11 1.04 -2.35
N HIS A 64 -10.33 0.66 -2.70
CA HIS A 64 -11.08 -0.42 -2.06
C HIS A 64 -11.18 -1.61 -3.02
N ALA A 65 -10.48 -2.69 -2.69
CA ALA A 65 -10.49 -3.91 -3.48
C ALA A 65 -11.07 -5.05 -2.63
N GLN A 66 -12.04 -5.77 -3.20
CA GLN A 66 -12.74 -6.85 -2.52
C GLN A 66 -13.10 -7.96 -3.51
N THR A 67 -13.28 -9.15 -2.99
CA THR A 67 -13.86 -10.29 -3.73
C THR A 67 -15.08 -10.80 -2.97
N ALA A 68 -16.10 -11.24 -3.71
CA ALA A 68 -17.29 -11.83 -3.10
C ALA A 68 -17.04 -13.25 -2.57
N VAL A 69 -15.95 -13.89 -2.98
CA VAL A 69 -15.60 -15.26 -2.58
C VAL A 69 -14.53 -15.22 -1.51
N PRO A 70 -14.68 -15.91 -0.36
CA PRO A 70 -13.72 -15.83 0.75
C PRO A 70 -12.26 -16.18 0.39
N GLN A 71 -12.04 -16.97 -0.65
CA GLN A 71 -10.69 -17.38 -1.11
C GLN A 71 -10.20 -16.61 -2.34
N GLY A 72 -10.98 -15.64 -2.85
CA GLY A 72 -10.55 -14.85 -4.00
C GLY A 72 -9.44 -13.87 -3.63
N THR A 73 -8.61 -13.52 -4.60
CA THR A 73 -7.57 -12.50 -4.44
C THR A 73 -8.17 -11.12 -4.63
N ALA A 74 -8.19 -10.30 -3.58
CA ALA A 74 -8.62 -8.91 -3.67
C ALA A 74 -7.54 -7.99 -4.29
N LEU A 75 -6.26 -8.26 -3.98
CA LEU A 75 -5.13 -7.50 -4.48
C LEU A 75 -3.96 -8.46 -4.77
N LEU A 76 -3.46 -8.42 -6.01
CA LEU A 76 -2.23 -9.08 -6.43
C LEU A 76 -1.20 -8.01 -6.79
N VAL A 77 0.01 -8.14 -6.27
CA VAL A 77 1.14 -7.27 -6.63
C VAL A 77 2.24 -8.14 -7.20
N GLU A 78 2.52 -7.97 -8.48
CA GLU A 78 3.66 -8.59 -9.15
C GLU A 78 4.77 -7.54 -9.29
N GLY A 79 5.81 -7.67 -8.46
CA GLY A 79 6.90 -6.71 -8.36
C GLY A 79 7.06 -6.13 -6.95
N VAL A 80 7.69 -4.97 -6.85
CA VAL A 80 7.99 -4.31 -5.57
C VAL A 80 6.82 -3.39 -5.17
N ALA A 81 6.32 -3.59 -3.94
CA ALA A 81 5.43 -2.65 -3.28
C ALA A 81 6.23 -1.70 -2.38
N THR A 82 6.03 -0.39 -2.52
CA THR A 82 6.66 0.64 -1.69
C THR A 82 5.63 1.29 -0.79
N PHE A 83 5.92 1.34 0.52
CA PHE A 83 5.07 1.96 1.52
C PHE A 83 5.83 3.11 2.20
N THR A 84 5.18 4.26 2.36
CA THR A 84 5.80 5.41 3.03
C THR A 84 5.98 5.19 4.53
N ARG A 85 5.09 4.40 5.15
CA ARG A 85 5.20 3.98 6.56
C ARG A 85 5.94 2.63 6.67
N SER A 86 7.14 2.58 6.09
CA SER A 86 8.06 1.45 6.17
C SER A 86 9.51 1.91 6.29
N GLY A 87 10.39 1.03 6.76
CA GLY A 87 11.81 1.36 6.85
C GLY A 87 12.65 0.31 7.58
N THR A 88 13.79 0.74 8.08
CA THR A 88 14.70 -0.09 8.87
C THR A 88 15.09 0.63 10.17
N VAL A 89 15.37 -0.14 11.22
CA VAL A 89 15.91 0.33 12.50
C VAL A 89 17.01 -0.62 12.96
N ILE A 90 18.01 -0.11 13.67
CA ILE A 90 19.08 -0.92 14.24
C ILE A 90 18.82 -1.11 15.73
N VAL A 91 18.73 -2.36 16.17
CA VAL A 91 18.91 -2.69 17.60
C VAL A 91 20.40 -2.82 17.84
N ALA A 92 20.97 -1.84 18.55
CA ALA A 92 22.41 -1.77 18.79
C ALA A 92 22.93 -2.98 19.59
N ALA A 93 24.20 -3.33 19.40
CA ALA A 93 24.89 -4.32 20.22
C ALA A 93 24.72 -4.03 21.72
N GLY A 94 24.43 -5.07 22.50
CA GLY A 94 24.13 -4.99 23.93
C GLY A 94 22.73 -4.47 24.27
N ALA A 95 21.98 -3.90 23.32
CA ALA A 95 20.60 -3.46 23.53
C ALA A 95 19.60 -4.61 23.31
N ARG A 96 18.42 -4.49 23.91
CA ARG A 96 17.29 -5.42 23.72
C ARG A 96 16.10 -4.78 23.02
N THR A 97 16.18 -3.47 22.77
CA THR A 97 15.08 -2.70 22.20
C THR A 97 15.61 -1.63 21.25
N ALA A 98 14.78 -1.24 20.29
CA ALA A 98 14.95 -0.01 19.52
C ALA A 98 13.59 0.66 19.32
N ARG A 99 13.54 1.99 19.52
CA ARG A 99 12.36 2.81 19.26
C ARG A 99 12.43 3.37 17.85
N VAL A 100 11.31 3.34 17.14
CA VAL A 100 11.12 4.02 15.86
C VAL A 100 10.08 5.10 16.06
N ALA A 101 10.46 6.36 15.89
CA ALA A 101 9.52 7.48 15.90
C ALA A 101 8.80 7.56 14.55
N VAL A 102 7.48 7.46 14.57
CA VAL A 102 6.63 7.49 13.38
C VAL A 102 5.22 7.89 13.80
N ALA A 103 4.72 8.96 13.20
CA ALA A 103 3.41 9.53 13.48
C ALA A 103 2.52 9.48 12.22
N PRO A 104 1.19 9.43 12.38
CA PRO A 104 0.49 9.04 13.60
C PRO A 104 0.63 7.53 13.83
N ILE A 105 0.45 7.06 15.06
CA ILE A 105 0.20 5.64 15.34
C ILE A 105 -1.02 5.53 16.25
N SER A 106 -1.83 4.48 16.05
CA SER A 106 -2.99 4.19 16.89
C SER A 106 -2.86 2.79 17.50
N PRO A 107 -3.65 2.46 18.53
CA PRO A 107 -3.74 1.09 19.05
C PRO A 107 -4.12 0.04 17.98
N ASP A 108 -4.80 0.44 16.91
CA ASP A 108 -5.20 -0.44 15.80
C ASP A 108 -4.09 -0.61 14.73
N THR A 109 -3.00 0.14 14.84
CA THR A 109 -1.88 0.01 13.90
C THR A 109 -1.14 -1.31 14.14
N LEU A 110 -1.13 -2.17 13.13
CA LEU A 110 -0.32 -3.37 13.10
C LEU A 110 1.11 -3.01 12.70
N VAL A 111 2.08 -3.48 13.48
CA VAL A 111 3.51 -3.32 13.19
C VAL A 111 4.08 -4.68 12.79
N LEU A 112 4.51 -4.82 11.54
CA LEU A 112 5.29 -5.99 11.12
C LEU A 112 6.77 -5.63 11.16
N ALA A 113 7.55 -6.38 11.93
CA ALA A 113 8.99 -6.18 12.07
C ALA A 113 9.75 -7.50 11.89
N THR A 114 10.79 -7.49 11.06
CA THR A 114 11.57 -8.69 10.73
C THR A 114 13.08 -8.42 10.79
N PRO A 115 13.88 -9.30 11.42
CA PRO A 115 15.33 -9.17 11.38
C PRO A 115 15.84 -9.32 9.95
N GLN A 116 16.74 -8.42 9.54
CA GLN A 116 17.40 -8.48 8.23
C GLN A 116 18.72 -9.27 8.27
N ARG A 117 19.05 -9.81 9.45
CA ARG A 117 20.19 -10.70 9.66
C ARG A 117 19.84 -11.74 10.71
N ARG A 118 20.22 -13.00 10.46
CA ARG A 118 20.12 -14.07 11.45
C ARG A 118 21.23 -13.92 12.49
N LEU A 119 20.83 -13.76 13.74
CA LEU A 119 21.70 -13.87 14.90
C LEU A 119 21.29 -15.12 15.68
N ALA A 120 22.24 -16.03 15.93
CA ALA A 120 21.96 -17.26 16.64
C ALA A 120 21.21 -16.95 17.93
N GLY A 121 20.06 -17.61 18.17
CA GLY A 121 19.17 -17.50 19.33
C GLY A 121 18.57 -16.12 19.64
N THR A 122 18.76 -15.11 18.79
CA THR A 122 18.16 -13.78 18.94
C THR A 122 17.08 -13.57 17.88
N HIS A 123 15.88 -13.16 18.31
CA HIS A 123 14.72 -12.91 17.45
C HIS A 123 13.92 -11.71 17.95
N ILE A 124 13.01 -11.22 17.11
CA ILE A 124 12.00 -10.24 17.54
C ILE A 124 11.02 -10.95 18.45
N GLU A 125 10.92 -10.49 19.70
CA GLU A 125 9.91 -10.94 20.65
C GLU A 125 8.57 -10.25 20.38
N ALA A 126 8.61 -8.92 20.14
CA ALA A 126 7.44 -8.14 19.80
C ALA A 126 7.83 -6.83 19.09
N ALA A 127 6.89 -6.24 18.36
CA ALA A 127 6.92 -4.83 17.98
C ALA A 127 5.65 -4.18 18.52
N VAL A 128 5.80 -3.25 19.45
CA VAL A 128 4.69 -2.74 20.27
C VAL A 128 4.41 -1.28 19.89
N PRO A 129 3.21 -0.98 19.35
CA PRO A 129 2.74 0.39 19.17
C PRO A 129 2.73 1.18 20.48
N ASP A 130 3.02 2.47 20.38
CA ASP A 130 3.08 3.43 21.47
C ASP A 130 2.54 4.77 20.94
N ASP A 131 1.21 4.88 21.00
CA ASP A 131 0.40 6.02 20.54
C ASP A 131 0.66 7.28 21.35
N ALA A 132 0.88 7.14 22.65
CA ALA A 132 1.21 8.25 23.54
C ALA A 132 2.49 9.00 23.14
N ASN A 133 3.41 8.35 22.41
CA ASN A 133 4.69 8.93 21.99
C ASN A 133 4.97 8.78 20.48
N ASP A 134 3.95 8.59 19.65
CA ASP A 134 4.07 8.50 18.19
C ASP A 134 5.16 7.54 17.68
N GLY A 135 4.92 6.24 17.85
CA GLY A 135 5.57 5.21 17.05
C GLY A 135 5.59 3.88 17.77
N PHE A 136 6.65 3.09 17.62
CA PHE A 136 6.65 1.73 18.18
C PHE A 136 8.04 1.30 18.64
N THR A 137 8.07 0.35 19.57
CA THR A 137 9.30 -0.25 20.08
C THR A 137 9.44 -1.68 19.60
N VAL A 138 10.58 -2.00 18.99
CA VAL A 138 11.00 -3.37 18.71
C VAL A 138 11.62 -3.94 19.96
N HIS A 139 11.18 -5.11 20.40
CA HIS A 139 11.69 -5.88 21.52
C HIS A 139 12.36 -7.16 21.03
N LEU A 140 13.55 -7.45 21.55
CA LEU A 140 14.25 -8.70 21.33
C LEU A 140 14.14 -9.59 22.56
N ASN A 141 14.09 -10.90 22.33
CA ASN A 141 14.07 -11.89 23.40
C ASN A 141 15.33 -11.86 24.30
N ARG A 142 16.41 -11.23 23.81
CA ARG A 142 17.67 -11.02 24.54
C ARG A 142 18.47 -9.87 23.93
N ARG A 143 19.52 -9.45 24.63
CA ARG A 143 20.45 -8.43 24.14
C ARG A 143 21.07 -8.88 22.81
N ALA A 144 21.14 -7.96 21.86
CA ALA A 144 21.76 -8.21 20.57
C ALA A 144 23.28 -8.40 20.76
N PRO A 145 23.88 -9.51 20.30
CA PRO A 145 25.33 -9.72 20.43
C PRO A 145 26.16 -8.78 19.53
N GLN A 146 25.52 -8.20 18.51
CA GLN A 146 26.04 -7.21 17.57
C GLN A 146 24.85 -6.41 17.03
N ASP A 147 25.11 -5.32 16.31
CA ASP A 147 24.06 -4.53 15.68
C ASP A 147 23.15 -5.41 14.80
N MET A 148 21.83 -5.30 15.05
CA MET A 148 20.82 -6.08 14.34
C MET A 148 19.90 -5.15 13.56
N PRO A 149 20.01 -5.10 12.23
CA PRO A 149 19.05 -4.39 11.40
C PRO A 149 17.71 -5.12 11.40
N VAL A 150 16.63 -4.36 11.55
CA VAL A 150 15.24 -4.83 11.57
C VAL A 150 14.45 -3.99 10.57
N ALA A 151 13.85 -4.63 9.57
CA ALA A 151 12.92 -3.96 8.68
C ALA A 151 11.54 -3.91 9.32
N TRP A 152 10.78 -2.87 9.03
CA TRP A 152 9.45 -2.69 9.58
C TRP A 152 8.51 -2.02 8.57
N PHE A 153 7.21 -2.27 8.72
CA PHE A 153 6.17 -1.48 8.07
C PHE A 153 4.87 -1.52 8.88
N LEU A 154 4.04 -0.50 8.67
CA LEU A 154 2.79 -0.29 9.40
C LEU A 154 1.58 -0.58 8.51
N LEU A 155 0.57 -1.23 9.08
CA LEU A 155 -0.74 -1.45 8.47
C LEU A 155 -1.82 -0.96 9.44
N GLY A 156 -2.92 -0.43 8.93
CA GLY A 156 -4.01 0.13 9.73
C GLY A 156 -4.59 1.38 9.09
#